data_AF-A0A2E4S1P0-F1
#
_entry.id   AF-A0A2E4S1P0-F1
#
_cell.length_a   1.000
_cell.length_b   1.000
_cell.length_c   1.000
_cell.angle_alpha   90.00
_cell.angle_beta   90.00
_cell.angle_gamma   90.00
#
_symmetry.space_group_name_H-M   'P 1'
#
loop_
_entity.id
_entity.type
_entity.pdbx_description
1 polymer ?
#
loop_
_entity_poly.entity_id
_entity_poly.type
_entity_poly.pdbx_seq_one_letter_code
_entity_poly.pdbx_strand_id
1 'polypeptide(L)'
;MRRISESGDRRAFGTLFEFFGPRLKTYLMRMGASDAQAEEIVQDVMLTVWRKAGQFDSRQASVSTWIFRIARNRQIDLFRRHAKPELSPDEPMLQPAPEPAPFETLSQSQLEAQVREQLNILPAEQLDLLKAAFYEGLSHSEIAEAFGLPLGTVKSRIRLAFDKLRGVIKRD
;
A
#
# COMPACT_ATOMS: atom_id res chain seq x y z
N MET A 1 -4.05 9.65 -12.44
CA MET A 1 -3.05 10.68 -12.07
C MET A 1 -3.04 11.87 -13.00
N ARG A 2 -2.66 11.73 -14.29
CA ARG A 2 -2.56 12.88 -15.22
C ARG A 2 -3.81 13.78 -15.27
N ARG A 3 -5.00 13.19 -15.44
CA ARG A 3 -6.28 13.93 -15.40
C ARG A 3 -6.54 14.63 -14.05
N ILE A 4 -6.10 14.02 -12.95
CA ILE A 4 -6.24 14.62 -11.61
C ILE A 4 -5.30 15.82 -11.47
N SER A 5 -4.05 15.69 -11.95
CA SER A 5 -3.04 16.74 -11.83
C SER A 5 -3.27 17.92 -12.77
N GLU A 6 -3.70 17.68 -14.01
CA GLU A 6 -3.82 18.72 -15.04
C GLU A 6 -5.14 19.49 -14.96
N SER A 7 -6.24 18.82 -14.59
CA SER A 7 -7.57 19.42 -14.63
C SER A 7 -8.40 19.26 -13.35
N GLY A 8 -7.84 18.66 -12.29
CA GLY A 8 -8.61 18.40 -11.06
C GLY A 8 -9.81 17.51 -11.34
N ASP A 9 -9.64 16.46 -12.15
CA ASP A 9 -10.73 15.57 -12.55
C ASP A 9 -11.24 14.74 -11.37
N ARG A 10 -12.41 15.13 -10.85
CA ARG A 10 -13.07 14.48 -9.71
C ARG A 10 -13.49 13.03 -9.99
N ARG A 11 -13.85 12.71 -11.24
CA ARG A 11 -14.25 11.33 -11.60
C ARG A 11 -13.03 10.42 -11.59
N ALA A 12 -11.92 10.88 -12.18
CA ALA A 12 -10.67 10.14 -12.16
C ALA A 12 -10.14 9.92 -10.72
N PHE A 13 -10.36 10.90 -9.84
CA PHE A 13 -10.06 10.74 -8.42
C PHE A 13 -11.02 9.78 -7.70
N GLY A 14 -12.31 9.83 -8.01
CA GLY A 14 -13.31 8.88 -7.48
C GLY A 14 -12.93 7.43 -7.76
N THR A 15 -12.59 7.09 -9.01
CA THR A 15 -12.10 5.74 -9.37
C THR A 15 -10.84 5.35 -8.60
N LEU A 16 -9.94 6.31 -8.35
CA LEU A 16 -8.72 6.08 -7.59
C LEU A 16 -9.04 5.85 -6.10
N PHE A 17 -10.00 6.58 -5.54
CA PHE A 17 -10.49 6.41 -4.17
C PHE A 17 -11.17 5.05 -3.98
N GLU A 18 -12.10 4.68 -4.87
CA GLU A 18 -12.78 3.38 -4.84
C GLU A 18 -11.79 2.21 -4.88
N PHE A 19 -10.72 2.34 -5.67
CA PHE A 19 -9.70 1.31 -5.76
C PHE A 19 -8.77 1.27 -4.54
N PHE A 20 -8.22 2.41 -4.10
CA PHE A 20 -7.19 2.42 -3.05
C PHE A 20 -7.75 2.51 -1.64
N GLY A 21 -8.93 3.10 -1.43
CA GLY A 21 -9.53 3.32 -0.10
C GLY A 21 -9.64 2.04 0.72
N PRO A 22 -10.35 0.99 0.24
CA PRO A 22 -10.46 -0.29 0.94
C PRO A 22 -9.10 -0.95 1.19
N ARG A 23 -8.20 -0.91 0.20
CA ARG A 23 -6.86 -1.52 0.29
C ARG A 23 -5.98 -0.83 1.33
N LEU A 24 -6.05 0.50 1.40
CA LEU A 24 -5.35 1.29 2.41
C LEU A 24 -5.92 1.01 3.80
N LYS A 25 -7.25 0.94 3.95
CA LYS A 25 -7.90 0.60 5.23
C LYS A 25 -7.40 -0.76 5.73
N THR A 26 -7.46 -1.80 4.90
CA THR A 26 -6.94 -3.14 5.26
C THR A 26 -5.45 -3.12 5.60
N TYR A 27 -4.63 -2.41 4.82
CA TYR A 27 -3.21 -2.28 5.10
C TYR A 27 -2.94 -1.63 6.46
N LEU A 28 -3.61 -0.51 6.77
CA LEU A 28 -3.43 0.21 8.03
C LEU A 28 -3.90 -0.61 9.24
N MET A 29 -5.01 -1.33 9.11
CA MET A 29 -5.50 -2.23 10.15
C MET A 29 -4.52 -3.37 10.43
N ARG A 30 -3.91 -3.96 9.39
CA ARG A 30 -2.84 -4.96 9.56
C ARG A 30 -1.60 -4.41 10.25
N MET A 31 -1.39 -3.09 10.14
CA MET A 31 -0.30 -2.37 10.79
C MET A 31 -0.70 -1.86 12.19
N GLY A 32 -1.84 -2.30 12.75
CA GLY A 32 -2.25 -2.03 14.13
C GLY A 32 -3.17 -0.83 14.33
N ALA A 33 -3.66 -0.18 13.27
CA ALA A 33 -4.67 0.87 13.40
C ALA A 33 -6.05 0.26 13.73
N SER A 34 -6.83 0.94 14.59
CA SER A 34 -8.26 0.63 14.74
C SER A 34 -9.03 0.94 13.45
N ASP A 35 -10.25 0.42 13.32
CA ASP A 35 -11.09 0.66 12.14
C ASP A 35 -11.32 2.16 11.88
N ALA A 36 -11.66 2.91 12.94
CA ALA A 36 -11.87 4.36 12.88
C ALA A 36 -10.58 5.13 12.52
N GLN A 37 -9.44 4.76 13.12
CA GLN A 37 -8.15 5.37 12.79
C GLN A 37 -7.77 5.10 11.34
N ALA A 38 -8.00 3.87 10.85
CA ALA A 38 -7.70 3.51 9.48
C ALA A 38 -8.54 4.34 8.49
N GLU A 39 -9.84 4.54 8.75
CA GLU A 39 -10.69 5.40 7.92
C GLU A 39 -10.22 6.86 7.88
N GLU A 40 -9.88 7.43 9.03
CA GLU A 40 -9.36 8.80 9.12
C GLU A 40 -8.07 8.95 8.30
N ILE A 41 -7.12 8.02 8.47
CA ILE A 41 -5.86 8.03 7.72
C ILE A 41 -6.13 7.87 6.21
N VAL A 42 -7.06 7.01 5.80
CA VAL A 42 -7.41 6.84 4.38
C VAL A 42 -7.89 8.17 3.79
N GLN A 43 -8.78 8.88 4.49
CA GLN A 43 -9.27 10.18 4.03
C GLN A 43 -8.13 11.19 3.87
N ASP A 44 -7.25 11.28 4.86
CA ASP A 44 -6.08 12.17 4.85
C ASP A 44 -5.08 11.84 3.74
N VAL A 45 -4.82 10.55 3.50
CA VAL A 45 -3.97 10.06 2.42
C VAL A 45 -4.56 10.47 1.08
N MET A 46 -5.85 10.21 0.88
CA MET A 46 -6.52 10.51 -0.38
C MET A 46 -6.62 12.03 -0.63
N LEU A 47 -6.85 12.83 0.40
CA LEU A 47 -6.75 14.29 0.32
C LEU A 47 -5.35 14.75 -0.06
N THR A 48 -4.31 14.11 0.49
CA THR A 48 -2.92 14.40 0.13
C THR A 48 -2.63 14.03 -1.32
N VAL A 49 -3.13 12.89 -1.79
CA VAL A 49 -3.04 12.44 -3.18
C VAL A 49 -3.69 13.46 -4.13
N TRP A 50 -4.88 13.97 -3.79
CA TRP A 50 -5.54 15.02 -4.56
C TRP A 50 -4.69 16.28 -4.63
N ARG A 51 -4.28 16.83 -3.47
CA ARG A 51 -3.53 18.10 -3.38
C ARG A 51 -2.16 18.03 -4.04
N LYS A 52 -1.50 16.87 -3.97
CA LYS A 52 -0.14 16.66 -4.49
C LYS A 52 -0.11 15.88 -5.80
N ALA A 53 -1.24 15.71 -6.49
CA ALA A 53 -1.30 14.95 -7.73
C ALA A 53 -0.29 15.44 -8.79
N GLY A 54 -0.04 16.76 -8.86
CA GLY A 54 0.96 17.34 -9.76
C GLY A 54 2.42 17.07 -9.39
N GLN A 55 2.69 16.59 -8.17
CA GLN A 55 4.03 16.20 -7.72
C GLN A 55 4.34 14.72 -8.00
N PHE A 56 3.37 13.95 -8.49
CA PHE A 56 3.58 12.56 -8.84
C PHE A 56 4.44 12.45 -10.11
N ASP A 57 5.59 11.77 -10.01
CA ASP A 57 6.46 11.45 -11.14
C ASP A 57 6.46 9.93 -11.38
N SER A 58 5.83 9.52 -12.49
CA SER A 58 5.73 8.11 -12.91
C SER A 58 7.08 7.48 -13.23
N ARG A 59 8.14 8.27 -13.45
CA ARG A 59 9.52 7.78 -13.66
C ARG A 59 10.19 7.38 -12.35
N GLN A 60 9.72 7.93 -11.22
CA GLN A 60 10.31 7.69 -9.89
C GLN A 60 9.60 6.59 -9.12
N ALA A 61 8.27 6.51 -9.24
CA ALA A 61 7.48 5.51 -8.52
C ALA A 61 6.17 5.17 -9.27
N SER A 62 5.65 3.97 -8.99
CA SER A 62 4.27 3.64 -9.37
C SER A 62 3.27 4.47 -8.53
N VAL A 63 2.05 4.64 -9.04
CA VAL A 63 0.97 5.32 -8.30
C VAL A 63 0.72 4.63 -6.96
N SER A 64 0.65 3.31 -6.94
CA SER A 64 0.48 2.53 -5.71
C SER A 64 1.60 2.83 -4.72
N THR A 65 2.87 2.71 -5.12
CA THR A 65 4.03 2.98 -4.25
C THR A 65 3.97 4.38 -3.65
N TRP A 66 3.59 5.39 -4.46
CA TRP A 66 3.48 6.76 -3.98
C TRP A 66 2.35 6.94 -2.94
N ILE A 67 1.18 6.35 -3.17
CA ILE A 67 0.03 6.41 -2.25
C ILE A 67 0.34 5.69 -0.93
N PHE A 68 0.88 4.47 -0.99
CA PHE A 68 1.22 3.70 0.22
C PHE A 68 2.35 4.37 1.03
N ARG A 69 3.28 5.07 0.37
CA ARG A 69 4.28 5.89 1.06
C ARG A 69 3.64 7.05 1.83
N ILE A 70 2.65 7.72 1.26
CA ILE A 70 1.89 8.78 1.96
C ILE A 70 1.19 8.18 3.20
N ALA A 71 0.55 7.01 3.04
CA ALA A 71 -0.13 6.32 4.14
C ALA A 71 0.80 5.96 5.29
N ARG A 72 1.95 5.35 5.00
CA ARG A 72 2.97 5.04 6.01
C ARG A 72 3.43 6.30 6.77
N ASN A 73 3.74 7.38 6.04
CA ASN A 73 4.18 8.61 6.68
C ASN A 73 3.13 9.15 7.66
N ARG A 74 1.83 9.07 7.30
CA ARG A 74 0.75 9.49 8.20
C ARG A 74 0.57 8.57 9.39
N GLN A 75 0.68 7.28 9.20
CA GLN A 75 0.62 6.33 10.30
C GLN A 75 1.77 6.56 11.31
N ILE A 76 3.00 6.77 10.83
CA ILE A 76 4.15 7.10 11.70
C ILE A 76 3.94 8.42 12.43
N ASP A 77 3.41 9.45 11.75
CA ASP A 77 3.10 10.74 12.37
C ASP A 77 2.08 10.59 13.52
N LEU A 78 1.06 9.75 13.36
CA LEU A 78 0.06 9.48 14.39
C LEU A 78 0.66 8.71 15.57
N PHE A 79 1.41 7.64 15.32
CA PHE A 79 2.09 6.91 16.40
C PHE A 79 3.05 7.82 17.19
N ARG A 80 3.78 8.72 16.52
CA ARG A 80 4.65 9.70 17.20
C ARG A 80 3.87 10.70 18.05
N ARG A 81 2.62 11.03 17.69
CA ARG A 81 1.74 11.90 18.49
C ARG A 81 1.18 11.17 19.71
N HIS A 82 0.83 9.90 19.56
CA HIS A 82 0.35 9.05 20.66
C HIS A 82 1.47 8.58 21.61
N ALA A 83 2.73 8.54 21.16
CA ALA A 83 3.90 8.23 22.00
C ALA A 83 4.34 9.38 22.92
N LYS A 84 3.68 10.55 22.86
CA LYS A 84 3.77 11.58 23.91
C LYS A 84 2.68 11.29 24.95
N PRO A 85 3.01 11.15 26.24
CA PRO A 85 2.34 10.22 27.13
C PRO A 85 0.99 10.73 27.62
N GLU A 86 -0.07 9.96 27.36
CA GLU A 86 -1.01 9.57 28.41
C GLU A 86 -0.94 8.05 28.50
N LEU A 87 -0.25 7.56 29.53
CA LEU A 87 -0.24 6.14 29.88
C LEU A 87 -1.64 5.79 30.37
N SER A 88 -2.39 5.01 29.59
CA SER A 88 -3.56 4.28 30.09
C SER A 88 -3.22 2.78 30.06
N PRO A 89 -3.18 2.12 31.22
CA PRO A 89 -2.87 0.70 31.32
C PRO A 89 -4.15 -0.11 31.12
N ASP A 90 -4.58 -0.31 29.86
CA ASP A 90 -5.55 -1.33 29.49
C ASP A 90 -5.49 -1.54 27.96
N GLU A 91 -4.52 -2.33 27.50
CA GLU A 91 -4.50 -2.85 26.12
C GLU A 91 -5.29 -4.18 26.08
N PRO A 92 -6.47 -4.24 25.45
CA PRO A 92 -7.12 -5.51 25.19
C PRO A 92 -6.40 -6.25 24.06
N MET A 93 -6.21 -7.55 24.29
CA MET A 93 -5.56 -8.51 23.41
C MET A 93 -6.08 -8.46 21.97
N LEU A 94 -5.14 -8.60 21.02
CA LEU A 94 -5.34 -8.80 19.59
C LEU A 94 -6.57 -9.67 19.29
N GLN A 95 -7.64 -9.05 18.79
CA GLN A 95 -8.78 -9.76 18.26
C GLN A 95 -8.51 -10.20 16.81
N PRO A 96 -8.91 -11.41 16.41
CA PRO A 96 -8.85 -11.82 15.02
C PRO A 96 -9.70 -10.88 14.15
N ALA A 97 -9.17 -10.51 12.98
CA ALA A 97 -9.84 -9.62 12.03
C ALA A 97 -11.22 -10.16 11.61
N PRO A 98 -12.26 -9.32 11.50
CA PRO A 98 -13.57 -9.75 11.01
C PRO A 98 -13.49 -10.16 9.54
N GLU A 99 -14.16 -11.27 9.19
CA GLU A 99 -14.29 -11.74 7.82
C GLU A 99 -15.04 -10.72 6.94
N PRO A 100 -14.61 -10.50 5.69
CA PRO A 100 -15.29 -9.57 4.79
C PRO A 100 -16.68 -10.08 4.36
N ALA A 101 -17.61 -9.14 4.17
CA ALA A 101 -19.01 -9.41 3.84
C ALA A 101 -19.21 -10.11 2.48
N PRO A 102 -20.23 -10.98 2.33
CA PRO A 102 -20.35 -11.87 1.19
C PRO A 102 -21.24 -11.27 0.09
N PHE A 103 -20.68 -10.49 -0.84
CA PHE A 103 -21.31 -10.30 -2.16
C PHE A 103 -20.35 -9.96 -3.33
N GLU A 104 -19.02 -10.04 -3.16
CA GLU A 104 -18.03 -9.91 -4.24
C GLU A 104 -16.96 -11.02 -4.24
N THR A 105 -17.23 -12.13 -3.54
CA THR A 105 -16.21 -13.01 -2.97
C THR A 105 -15.58 -14.01 -3.95
N LEU A 106 -16.28 -14.40 -5.02
CA LEU A 106 -15.81 -15.50 -5.89
C LEU A 106 -14.70 -15.07 -6.87
N SER A 107 -14.81 -13.91 -7.51
CA SER A 107 -13.76 -13.41 -8.42
C SER A 107 -12.54 -12.89 -7.66
N GLN A 108 -12.76 -12.26 -6.50
CA GLN A 108 -11.68 -11.77 -5.65
C GLN A 108 -10.89 -12.92 -5.01
N SER A 109 -11.55 -13.97 -4.50
CA SER A 109 -10.85 -15.12 -3.92
C SER A 109 -10.02 -15.90 -4.93
N GLN A 110 -10.51 -16.04 -6.17
CA GLN A 110 -9.75 -16.65 -7.27
C GLN A 110 -8.53 -15.82 -7.66
N LEU A 111 -8.70 -14.49 -7.79
CA LEU A 111 -7.59 -13.58 -8.08
C LEU A 111 -6.57 -13.57 -6.93
N GLU A 112 -7.02 -13.58 -5.68
CA GLU A 112 -6.15 -13.68 -4.50
C GLU A 112 -5.36 -14.99 -4.46
N ALA A 113 -6.01 -16.11 -4.77
CA ALA A 113 -5.36 -17.41 -4.85
C ALA A 113 -4.28 -17.43 -5.95
N GLN A 114 -4.60 -16.91 -7.14
CA GLN A 114 -3.64 -16.79 -8.24
C GLN A 114 -2.47 -15.89 -7.87
N VAL A 115 -2.71 -14.70 -7.30
CA VAL A 115 -1.63 -13.81 -6.86
C VAL A 115 -0.77 -14.49 -5.79
N ARG A 116 -1.37 -15.23 -4.85
CA ARG A 116 -0.64 -15.95 -3.80
C ARG A 116 0.24 -17.06 -4.37
N GLU A 117 -0.26 -17.84 -5.32
CA GLU A 117 0.53 -18.85 -6.02
C GLU A 117 1.72 -18.21 -6.76
N GLN A 118 1.50 -17.06 -7.41
CA GLN A 118 2.56 -16.37 -8.13
C GLN A 118 3.61 -15.72 -7.21
N LEU A 119 3.19 -15.24 -6.04
CA LEU A 119 4.12 -14.78 -5.01
C LEU A 119 5.01 -15.92 -4.51
N ASN A 120 4.51 -17.16 -4.46
CA ASN A 120 5.28 -18.34 -4.05
C ASN A 120 6.34 -18.79 -5.06
N ILE A 121 6.17 -18.47 -6.36
CA ILE A 121 7.16 -18.81 -7.40
C ILE A 121 8.16 -17.68 -7.66
N LEU A 122 8.01 -16.53 -7.02
CA LEU A 122 9.01 -15.48 -7.09
C LEU A 122 10.29 -15.93 -6.38
N PRO A 123 11.48 -15.64 -6.95
CA PRO A 123 12.73 -15.75 -6.21
C PRO A 123 12.61 -15.06 -4.85
N ALA A 124 13.11 -15.67 -3.78
CA ALA A 124 13.02 -15.15 -2.42
C ALA A 124 13.49 -13.69 -2.34
N GLU A 125 14.61 -13.37 -2.99
CA GLU A 125 15.16 -12.02 -3.06
C GLU A 125 14.21 -10.99 -3.71
N GLN A 126 13.32 -11.40 -4.61
CA GLN A 126 12.32 -10.53 -5.21
C GLN A 126 11.09 -10.37 -4.30
N LEU A 127 10.69 -11.47 -3.65
CA LEU A 127 9.59 -11.49 -2.70
C LEU A 127 9.91 -10.64 -1.47
N ASP A 128 11.12 -10.71 -0.94
CA ASP A 128 11.54 -9.95 0.24
C ASP A 128 11.60 -8.44 -0.05
N LEU A 129 12.05 -8.03 -1.25
CA LEU A 129 12.00 -6.62 -1.65
C LEU A 129 10.55 -6.14 -1.84
N LEU A 130 9.65 -7.00 -2.34
CA LEU A 130 8.23 -6.68 -2.39
C LEU A 130 7.64 -6.58 -0.98
N LYS A 131 8.01 -7.47 -0.05
CA LYS A 131 7.54 -7.38 1.33
C LYS A 131 8.03 -6.11 2.01
N ALA A 132 9.30 -5.78 1.84
CA ALA A 132 9.87 -4.53 2.34
C ALA A 132 9.14 -3.30 1.75
N ALA A 133 8.80 -3.34 0.45
CA ALA A 133 8.09 -2.24 -0.19
C ALA A 133 6.61 -2.12 0.21
N PHE A 134 5.91 -3.25 0.44
CA PHE A 134 4.45 -3.28 0.59
C PHE A 134 3.96 -3.59 2.00
N TYR A 135 4.66 -4.40 2.77
CA TYR A 135 4.34 -4.67 4.18
C TYR A 135 5.10 -3.74 5.12
N GLU A 136 6.39 -3.51 4.88
CA GLU A 136 7.20 -2.59 5.71
C GLU A 136 7.14 -1.14 5.20
N GLY A 137 6.64 -0.95 3.98
CA GLY A 137 6.40 0.34 3.34
C GLY A 137 7.67 1.15 3.06
N LEU A 138 8.82 0.49 2.93
CA LEU A 138 10.10 1.11 2.63
C LEU A 138 10.14 1.63 1.18
N SER A 139 10.71 2.82 0.98
CA SER A 139 11.03 3.33 -0.35
C SER A 139 12.17 2.52 -0.98
N HIS A 140 12.32 2.58 -2.31
CA HIS A 140 13.44 1.88 -2.96
C HIS A 140 14.82 2.26 -2.42
N SER A 141 15.00 3.49 -1.94
CA SER A 141 16.22 3.95 -1.27
C SER A 141 16.38 3.37 0.13
N GLU A 142 15.31 3.30 0.92
CA GLU A 142 15.34 2.68 2.26
C GLU A 142 15.54 1.16 2.15
N ILE A 143 14.98 0.52 1.11
CA ILE A 143 15.23 -0.89 0.80
C ILE A 143 16.69 -1.10 0.37
N ALA A 144 17.24 -0.21 -0.46
CA ALA A 144 18.64 -0.27 -0.87
C ALA A 144 19.58 -0.22 0.33
N GLU A 145 19.28 0.66 1.29
CA GLU A 145 20.02 0.77 2.54
C GLU A 145 19.83 -0.46 3.44
N ALA A 146 18.60 -0.88 3.69
CA ALA A 146 18.27 -2.01 4.57
C ALA A 146 18.84 -3.36 4.08
N PHE A 147 18.94 -3.55 2.76
CA PHE A 147 19.44 -4.79 2.16
C PHE A 147 20.90 -4.68 1.67
N GLY A 148 21.55 -3.52 1.81
CA GLY A 148 22.91 -3.30 1.31
C GLY A 148 23.03 -3.45 -0.22
N LEU A 149 21.99 -3.11 -0.96
CA LEU A 149 21.90 -3.27 -2.41
C LEU A 149 22.00 -1.93 -3.15
N PRO A 150 22.59 -1.86 -4.35
CA PRO A 150 22.49 -0.68 -5.18
C PRO A 150 21.03 -0.32 -5.51
N LEU A 151 20.68 0.96 -5.48
CA LEU A 151 19.31 1.44 -5.79
C LEU A 151 18.82 0.96 -7.16
N GLY A 152 19.71 0.87 -8.15
CA GLY A 152 19.39 0.32 -9.48
C GLY A 152 18.96 -1.15 -9.44
N THR A 153 19.60 -1.95 -8.58
CA THR A 153 19.29 -3.37 -8.36
C THR A 153 17.94 -3.55 -7.68
N VAL A 154 17.63 -2.72 -6.68
CA VAL A 154 16.30 -2.73 -6.03
C VAL A 154 15.21 -2.41 -7.05
N LYS A 155 15.39 -1.35 -7.84
CA LYS A 155 14.44 -0.96 -8.89
C LYS A 155 14.26 -2.06 -9.94
N SER A 156 15.34 -2.70 -10.40
CA SER A 156 15.25 -3.75 -11.42
C SER A 156 14.57 -5.01 -10.88
N ARG A 157 14.90 -5.45 -9.66
CA ARG A 157 14.30 -6.63 -9.03
C ARG A 157 12.82 -6.46 -8.74
N ILE A 158 12.41 -5.30 -8.22
CA ILE A 158 10.99 -4.99 -8.00
C ILE A 158 10.24 -4.95 -9.34
N ARG A 159 10.82 -4.33 -10.37
CA ARG A 159 10.23 -4.34 -11.72
C ARG A 159 10.04 -5.74 -12.27
N LEU A 160 11.07 -6.60 -12.19
CA LEU A 160 11.00 -7.99 -12.67
C LEU A 160 9.95 -8.81 -11.90
N ALA A 161 9.83 -8.58 -10.60
CA ALA A 161 8.78 -9.18 -9.79
C ALA A 161 7.38 -8.76 -10.26
N PHE A 162 7.19 -7.47 -10.55
CA PHE A 162 5.92 -6.96 -11.10
C PHE A 162 5.62 -7.47 -12.51
N ASP A 163 6.62 -7.60 -13.37
CA ASP A 163 6.42 -8.11 -14.73
C ASP A 163 5.97 -9.59 -14.69
N LYS A 164 6.51 -10.39 -13.77
CA LYS A 164 6.04 -11.76 -13.51
C LYS A 164 4.61 -11.80 -12.98
N LEU A 165 4.28 -10.96 -12.01
CA LEU A 165 2.92 -10.88 -11.44
C LEU A 165 1.89 -10.39 -12.46
N ARG A 166 2.25 -9.44 -13.34
CA ARG A 166 1.36 -8.94 -14.41
C ARG A 166 1.04 -9.97 -15.48
N GLY A 167 1.96 -10.89 -15.77
CA GLY A 167 1.72 -11.97 -16.74
C GLY A 167 0.53 -12.85 -16.36
N VAL A 168 0.17 -12.88 -15.07
CA VAL A 168 -0.93 -13.68 -14.54
C VAL A 168 -2.23 -12.88 -14.48
N ILE A 169 -2.16 -11.60 -14.11
CA ILE A 169 -3.34 -10.71 -14.01
C ILE A 169 -3.93 -10.37 -15.40
N LYS A 170 -3.16 -10.54 -16.49
CA LYS A 170 -3.60 -10.26 -17.87
C LYS A 170 -4.29 -11.43 -18.59
N ARG A 171 -4.49 -12.59 -17.95
CA ARG A 171 -5.31 -13.65 -18.53
C ARG A 171 -6.78 -13.43 -18.14
N ASP A 172 -7.42 -12.54 -18.91
CA ASP A 172 -8.84 -12.56 -19.29
C ASP A 172 -9.06 -11.57 -20.45
#